data_AF-A0A951AVZ5-F1
#
_entry.id   AF-A0A951AVZ5-F1
#
_cell.length_a   1.000
_cell.length_b   1.000
_cell.length_c   1.000
_cell.angle_alpha   90.00
_cell.angle_beta   90.00
_cell.angle_gamma   90.00
#
_symmetry.space_group_name_H-M   'P 1'
#
loop_
_entity.id
_entity.type
_entity.pdbx_description
1 polymer ?
#
loop_
_entity_poly.entity_id
_entity_poly.type
_entity_poly.pdbx_seq_one_letter_code
_entity_poly.pdbx_strand_id
1 'polypeptide(L)'
;MTTQLLGLCVILLFCLGLLLGSSWTLQAVQPKLRRQAEERRKLDEEWSALRNAQRQWGTCPYCGNSLSGQGWYFTPTPVEKRPHADS
;
A
#
# COMPACT_ATOMS: atom_id res chain seq x y z
N MET A 1 48.89 -7.18 21.52
CA MET A 1 48.34 -5.83 21.21
C MET A 1 47.92 -5.68 19.74
N THR A 2 48.62 -6.28 18.78
CA THR A 2 48.29 -6.23 17.34
C THR A 2 46.97 -6.90 16.98
N THR A 3 46.62 -8.01 17.63
CA THR A 3 45.38 -8.77 17.40
C THR A 3 44.12 -8.00 17.78
N GLN A 4 44.16 -7.20 18.85
CA GLN A 4 43.03 -6.36 19.25
C GLN A 4 42.80 -5.22 18.26
N LEU A 5 43.89 -4.63 17.74
CA LEU A 5 43.82 -3.56 16.76
C LEU A 5 43.23 -4.06 15.42
N LEU A 6 43.63 -5.26 14.99
CA LEU A 6 43.02 -5.95 13.84
C LEU A 6 41.53 -6.23 14.06
N GLY A 7 41.14 -6.70 15.24
CA GLY A 7 39.74 -6.95 15.57
C GLY A 7 38.89 -5.68 15.48
N LEU A 8 39.37 -4.56 16.03
CA LEU A 8 38.69 -3.28 15.94
C LEU A 8 38.56 -2.80 14.49
N CYS A 9 39.61 -2.94 13.67
CA CYS A 9 39.55 -2.59 12.25
C CYS A 9 38.49 -3.41 11.48
N VAL A 10 38.40 -4.72 11.74
CA VAL A 10 37.39 -5.58 11.09
C VAL A 10 35.97 -5.17 11.48
N ILE A 11 35.73 -4.89 12.76
CA ILE A 11 34.42 -4.41 13.23
C ILE A 11 34.07 -3.08 12.57
N LEU A 12 35.03 -2.15 12.50
CA LEU A 12 34.82 -0.82 11.93
C LEU A 12 34.50 -0.90 10.43
N LEU A 13 35.22 -1.75 9.69
CA LEU A 13 34.95 -2.01 8.27
C LEU A 13 33.59 -2.67 8.04
N PHE A 14 33.20 -3.62 8.90
CA PHE A 14 31.90 -4.25 8.82
C PHE A 14 30.76 -3.24 9.09
N CYS A 15 30.89 -2.41 10.13
CA CYS A 15 29.93 -1.35 10.42
C CYS A 15 29.81 -0.35 9.27
N LEU A 16 30.94 0.07 8.68
CA LEU A 16 30.95 0.95 7.52
C LEU A 16 30.26 0.29 6.32
N GLY A 17 30.55 -0.98 6.03
CA GLY A 17 29.89 -1.72 4.96
C GLY A 17 28.36 -1.78 5.13
N LEU A 18 27.90 -2.04 6.35
CA LEU A 18 26.46 -2.03 6.67
C LEU A 18 25.84 -0.64 6.51
N LEU A 19 26.51 0.41 6.99
CA LEU A 19 26.04 1.79 6.86
C LEU A 19 25.91 2.18 5.38
N LEU A 20 26.93 1.88 4.56
CA LEU A 20 26.91 2.17 3.13
C LEU A 20 25.84 1.34 2.39
N GLY A 21 25.67 0.06 2.73
CA GLY A 21 24.61 -0.77 2.13
C GLY A 21 23.21 -0.29 2.48
N SER A 22 22.99 0.08 3.75
CA SER A 22 21.69 0.59 4.22
C SER A 22 21.34 1.95 3.63
N SER A 23 22.32 2.85 3.46
CA SER A 23 22.09 4.16 2.84
C SER A 23 21.76 4.03 1.35
N TRP A 24 22.47 3.16 0.63
CA TRP A 24 22.19 2.88 -0.78
C TRP A 24 20.80 2.27 -1.00
N THR A 25 20.42 1.29 -0.17
CA THR A 25 19.09 0.67 -0.27
C THR A 25 17.98 1.68 0.04
N LEU A 26 18.16 2.54 1.05
CA LEU A 26 17.21 3.63 1.31
C LEU A 26 17.09 4.57 0.12
N GLN A 27 18.22 5.04 -0.43
CA GLN A 27 18.23 6.02 -1.52
C GLN A 27 17.64 5.44 -2.81
N ALA A 28 17.84 4.15 -3.10
CA ALA A 28 17.25 3.48 -4.24
C ALA A 28 15.73 3.24 -4.09
N VAL A 29 15.26 2.97 -2.88
CA VAL A 29 13.85 2.62 -2.60
C VAL A 29 12.99 3.84 -2.32
N GLN A 30 13.55 4.90 -1.74
CA GLN A 30 12.87 6.16 -1.44
C GLN A 30 12.08 6.77 -2.62
N PRO A 31 12.60 6.86 -3.85
CA PRO A 31 11.82 7.40 -4.98
C PRO A 31 10.62 6.54 -5.33
N LYS A 32 10.74 5.21 -5.21
CA LYS A 32 9.63 4.27 -5.47
C LYS A 32 8.55 4.40 -4.39
N LEU A 33 8.95 4.50 -3.12
CA LEU A 33 8.02 4.71 -2.01
C LEU A 33 7.28 6.05 -2.14
N ARG A 34 7.97 7.11 -2.56
CA ARG A 34 7.35 8.42 -2.83
C ARG A 34 6.29 8.33 -3.93
N ARG A 35 6.62 7.71 -5.06
CA ARG A 35 5.65 7.48 -6.14
C ARG A 35 4.44 6.68 -5.67
N GLN A 36 4.67 5.60 -4.92
CA GLN A 36 3.56 4.81 -4.37
C GLN A 36 2.69 5.61 -3.39
N ALA A 37 3.29 6.46 -2.57
CA ALA A 37 2.55 7.32 -1.66
C ALA A 37 1.72 8.38 -2.43
N GLU A 38 2.28 8.96 -3.48
CA GLU A 38 1.58 9.91 -4.35
C GLU A 38 0.43 9.25 -5.13
N GLU A 39 0.64 8.06 -5.70
CA GLU A 39 -0.42 7.27 -6.34
C GLU A 39 -1.55 6.97 -5.37
N ARG A 40 -1.22 6.54 -4.14
CA ARG A 40 -2.23 6.32 -3.09
C ARG A 40 -2.99 7.59 -2.73
N ARG A 41 -2.32 8.74 -2.64
CA ARG A 41 -2.98 10.02 -2.37
C ARG A 41 -3.94 10.39 -3.50
N LYS A 42 -3.52 10.24 -4.76
CA LYS A 42 -4.38 10.54 -5.91
C LYS A 42 -5.62 9.64 -5.93
N LEU A 43 -5.45 8.34 -5.71
CA LEU A 43 -6.57 7.41 -5.58
C LEU A 43 -7.49 7.79 -4.42
N ASP A 44 -6.94 8.10 -3.25
CA ASP A 44 -7.76 8.45 -2.09
C ASP A 44 -8.53 9.76 -2.30
N GLU A 45 -7.95 10.74 -3.01
CA GLU A 45 -8.65 11.96 -3.43
C GLU A 45 -9.84 11.65 -4.35
N GLU A 46 -9.64 10.82 -5.38
CA GLU A 46 -10.72 10.39 -6.29
C GLU A 46 -11.84 9.65 -5.54
N TRP A 47 -11.47 8.72 -4.66
CA TRP A 47 -12.43 7.99 -3.82
C TRP A 47 -13.10 8.88 -2.78
N SER A 48 -12.42 9.91 -2.28
CA SER A 48 -13.00 10.86 -1.33
C SER A 48 -14.12 11.68 -1.97
N ALA A 49 -13.99 12.07 -3.23
CA ALA A 49 -15.03 12.77 -3.97
C ALA A 49 -16.30 11.90 -4.10
N LEU A 50 -16.12 10.62 -4.43
CA LEU A 50 -17.20 9.62 -4.46
C LEU A 50 -17.86 9.45 -3.09
N ARG A 51 -17.07 9.28 -2.02
CA ARG A 51 -17.60 9.15 -0.65
C ARG A 51 -18.32 10.42 -0.19
N ASN A 52 -17.85 11.60 -0.59
CA ASN A 52 -18.48 12.88 -0.25
C ASN A 52 -19.80 13.05 -1.01
N ALA A 53 -19.85 12.74 -2.31
CA ALA A 53 -21.09 12.72 -3.08
C ALA A 53 -22.10 11.71 -2.49
N GLN A 54 -21.62 10.53 -2.09
CA GLN A 54 -22.43 9.52 -1.43
C GLN A 54 -22.98 9.98 -0.07
N ARG A 55 -22.18 10.68 0.74
CA ARG A 55 -22.64 11.30 2.00
C ARG A 55 -23.71 12.37 1.76
N GLN A 56 -23.57 13.17 0.70
CA GLN A 56 -24.58 14.15 0.32
C GLN A 56 -25.89 13.48 -0.13
N TRP A 57 -25.79 12.33 -0.78
CA TRP A 57 -26.93 11.53 -1.26
C TRP A 57 -27.44 10.55 -0.19
N GLY A 58 -27.22 10.83 1.10
CA GLY A 58 -27.55 9.94 2.23
C GLY A 58 -29.01 9.45 2.30
N THR A 59 -29.86 9.93 1.39
CA THR A 59 -31.25 9.57 1.22
C THR A 59 -31.55 9.27 -0.25
N CYS A 60 -32.20 8.14 -0.54
CA CYS A 60 -32.65 7.82 -1.90
C CYS A 60 -33.66 8.89 -2.39
N PRO A 61 -33.47 9.51 -3.57
CA PRO A 61 -34.36 10.56 -4.07
C PRO A 61 -35.77 10.06 -4.42
N TYR A 62 -35.96 8.75 -4.56
CA TYR A 62 -37.26 8.17 -4.94
C TYR A 62 -38.10 7.71 -3.73
N CYS A 63 -37.46 7.24 -2.66
CA CYS A 63 -38.17 6.64 -1.53
C CYS A 63 -37.84 7.23 -0.15
N GLY A 64 -36.90 8.18 -0.05
CA GLY A 64 -36.61 8.85 1.22
C GLY A 64 -35.89 7.97 2.26
N ASN A 65 -35.56 6.71 1.93
CA ASN A 65 -34.85 5.84 2.85
C ASN A 65 -33.38 6.22 2.96
N SER A 66 -32.86 6.22 4.20
CA SER A 66 -31.44 6.35 4.47
C SER A 66 -30.72 5.10 3.96
N LEU A 67 -29.88 5.27 2.94
CA LEU A 67 -29.09 4.16 2.42
C LEU A 67 -27.94 3.89 3.38
N SER A 68 -28.12 2.91 4.28
CA SER A 68 -27.06 2.47 5.18
C SER A 68 -25.84 2.04 4.36
N GLY A 69 -24.64 2.38 4.83
CA GLY A 69 -23.39 2.23 4.06
C GLY A 69 -23.09 0.83 3.53
N GLN A 70 -23.78 -0.21 4.02
CA GLN A 70 -23.65 -1.60 3.54
C GLN A 70 -24.30 -1.86 2.17
N GLY A 71 -25.30 -1.08 1.75
CA GLY A 71 -26.02 -1.30 0.48
C GLY A 71 -25.30 -0.81 -0.78
N TRP A 72 -24.16 -0.13 -0.64
CA TRP A 72 -23.45 0.52 -1.75
C TRP A 72 -22.26 -0.27 -2.29
N TYR A 73 -21.82 -1.32 -1.59
CA TYR A 73 -20.72 -2.14 -2.06
C TYR A 73 -21.27 -3.13 -3.09
N PHE A 74 -20.86 -2.95 -4.34
CA PHE A 74 -21.02 -3.99 -5.34
C PHE A 74 -20.09 -5.14 -4.94
N THR A 75 -20.61 -6.17 -4.28
CA THR A 75 -19.88 -7.42 -4.09
C THR A 75 -19.80 -8.08 -5.46
N PRO A 76 -18.63 -8.13 -6.12
CA PRO A 76 -18.52 -8.88 -7.35
C PRO A 76 -18.83 -10.34 -7.00
N THR A 77 -19.92 -10.87 -7.54
CA THR A 77 -20.25 -12.29 -7.41
C THR A 77 -19.06 -13.06 -7.98
N PRO A 78 -18.42 -13.96 -7.19
CA PRO A 78 -17.35 -14.78 -7.73
C PRO A 78 -17.93 -15.59 -8.88
N VAL A 79 -17.39 -15.39 -10.08
CA VAL A 79 -17.75 -16.19 -11.25
C VAL A 79 -17.38 -17.63 -10.92
N GLU A 80 -18.40 -18.46 -10.73
CA GLU A 80 -18.25 -19.90 -10.55
C GLU A 80 -17.54 -20.47 -11.79
N LYS A 81 -16.29 -20.88 -11.62
CA LYS A 81 -15.57 -21.64 -12.65
C LYS A 81 -16.35 -22.91 -12.91
N ARG A 82 -17.00 -23.00 -14.07
CA ARG A 82 -17.62 -24.25 -14.55
C ARG A 82 -16.56 -25.36 -14.50
N PRO A 83 -16.86 -26.54 -13.92
CA PRO A 83 -15.96 -27.67 -14.01
C PRO A 83 -15.92 -28.13 -15.47
N HIS A 84 -14.70 -28.16 -16.03
CA HIS A 84 -14.40 -28.81 -17.30
C HIS A 84 -14.67 -30.30 -17.10
N ALA A 85 -15.79 -30.78 -17.65
CA ALA A 85 -16.09 -32.20 -17.70
C ALA A 85 -15.31 -32.80 -18.88
N ASP A 86 -14.07 -33.21 -18.60
CA ASP A 86 -13.34 -34.10 -19.47
C ASP A 86 -13.40 -35.49 -18.84
N SER A 87 -14.18 -36.38 -19.44
CA SER A 87 -14.08 -37.84 -19.28
C SER A 87 -14.47 -38.48 -20.59
#